data_AF-A0A829GBY1-F1
#
_entry.id   AF-A0A829GBY1-F1
#
_cell.length_a   1.000
_cell.length_b   1.000
_cell.length_c   1.000
_cell.angle_alpha   90.00
_cell.angle_beta   90.00
_cell.angle_gamma   90.00
#
_symmetry.space_group_name_H-M   'P 1'
#
loop_
_entity.id
_entity.type
_entity.pdbx_description
1 polymer ?
#
loop_
_entity_poly.entity_id
_entity_poly.type
_entity_poly.pdbx_seq_one_letter_code
_entity_poly.pdbx_strand_id
1 'polypeptide(L)'
;MRKYDVIYQDLKDKIEAEIYTTGSLLPSENTLQDMYQASRDTVRKALRLLKDDGFIQSQKGRGSIVINRQEYVFPVSGVVSYAELAKQLHLQTRTVVLANHFAALPAKSFKDVDPDVEVKQMRLLKRVRYLEKEPDIIDIDYLDPRVVAA
;
A
#
# COMPACT_ATOMS: atom_id res chain seq x y z
N MET A 1 -0.42 20.73 23.75
CA MET A 1 -0.40 19.48 22.95
C MET A 1 -1.16 18.41 23.73
N ARG A 2 -2.00 17.58 23.10
CA ARG A 2 -2.78 16.58 23.86
C ARG A 2 -1.90 15.36 24.14
N LYS A 3 -2.14 14.66 25.24
CA LYS A 3 -1.25 13.58 25.70
C LYS A 3 -1.11 12.44 24.69
N TYR A 4 -2.16 12.12 23.94
CA TYR A 4 -2.09 11.11 22.89
C TYR A 4 -1.23 11.55 21.68
N ASP A 5 -1.15 12.86 21.38
CA ASP A 5 -0.29 13.38 20.30
C ASP A 5 1.19 13.17 20.66
N VAL A 6 1.55 13.38 21.94
CA VAL A 6 2.91 13.15 22.46
C VAL A 6 3.30 11.68 22.32
N ILE A 7 2.41 10.77 22.73
CA ILE A 7 2.66 9.32 22.66
C ILE A 7 2.78 8.87 21.21
N TYR A 8 1.90 9.37 20.33
CA TYR A 8 1.97 9.10 18.90
C TYR A 8 3.33 9.52 18.33
N GLN A 9 3.76 10.75 18.59
CA GLN A 9 4.99 11.28 18.02
C GLN A 9 6.22 10.52 18.54
N ASP A 10 6.31 10.28 19.84
CA ASP A 10 7.45 9.54 20.42
C ASP A 10 7.53 8.09 19.90
N LEU A 11 6.40 7.39 19.76
CA LEU A 11 6.39 6.05 19.18
C LEU A 11 6.74 6.06 17.69
N LYS A 12 6.26 7.05 16.94
CA LYS A 12 6.61 7.25 15.53
C LYS A 12 8.12 7.47 15.38
N ASP A 13 8.69 8.39 16.15
CA ASP A 13 10.12 8.70 16.11
C ASP A 13 10.96 7.45 16.44
N LYS A 14 10.52 6.62 17.39
CA LYS A 14 11.18 5.34 17.72
C LYS A 14 11.08 4.29 16.60
N ILE A 15 9.98 4.28 15.85
CA ILE A 15 9.84 3.39 14.68
C ILE A 15 10.75 3.88 13.54
N GLU A 16 10.73 5.19 13.25
CA GLU A 16 11.56 5.80 12.20
C GLU A 16 13.07 5.71 12.51
N ALA A 17 13.45 5.74 13.78
CA ALA A 17 14.82 5.52 14.24
C ALA A 17 15.21 4.03 14.37
N GLU A 18 14.37 3.10 13.89
CA GLU A 18 14.55 1.64 13.97
C GLU A 18 14.73 1.08 15.40
N ILE A 19 14.36 1.83 16.44
CA ILE A 19 14.32 1.34 17.83
C ILE A 19 13.26 0.24 17.96
N TYR A 20 12.11 0.43 17.31
CA TYR A 20 11.16 -0.63 17.04
C TYR A 20 11.24 -1.01 15.56
N THR A 21 11.95 -2.10 15.28
CA THR A 21 12.19 -2.56 13.91
C THR A 21 10.91 -3.08 13.26
N THR A 22 10.82 -2.99 11.93
CA THR A 22 9.77 -3.67 11.16
C THR A 22 9.62 -5.13 11.58
N GLY A 23 8.37 -5.56 11.82
CA GLY A 23 8.04 -6.90 12.29
C GLY A 23 8.14 -7.10 13.81
N SER A 24 8.67 -6.14 14.57
CA SER A 24 8.69 -6.21 16.03
C SER A 24 7.35 -5.82 16.64
N LEU A 25 7.09 -6.28 17.86
CA LEU A 25 5.93 -5.84 18.64
C LEU A 25 6.25 -4.54 19.37
N LEU A 26 5.29 -3.61 19.37
CA LEU A 26 5.27 -2.52 20.33
C LEU A 26 4.98 -3.05 21.74
N PRO A 27 5.36 -2.30 22.80
CA PRO A 27 4.93 -2.60 24.15
C PRO A 27 3.39 -2.70 24.26
N SER A 28 2.91 -3.53 25.20
CA SER A 28 1.47 -3.75 25.38
C SER A 28 0.72 -2.47 25.78
N GLU A 29 -0.60 -2.41 25.58
CA GLU A 29 -1.43 -1.26 26.03
C GLU A 29 -1.19 -0.95 27.52
N ASN A 30 -1.01 -1.98 28.37
CA ASN A 30 -0.75 -1.79 29.80
C ASN A 30 0.66 -1.22 30.03
N THR A 31 1.67 -1.77 29.37
CA THR A 31 3.05 -1.26 29.45
C THR A 31 3.13 0.20 28.99
N LEU A 32 2.42 0.56 27.92
CA LEU A 32 2.36 1.94 27.42
C LEU A 32 1.61 2.87 28.40
N GLN A 33 0.55 2.39 29.05
CA GLN A 33 -0.12 3.17 30.10
C GLN A 33 0.85 3.50 31.23
N ASP A 34 1.65 2.54 31.66
CA ASP A 34 2.65 2.73 32.72
C ASP A 34 3.78 3.66 32.28
N MET A 35 4.35 3.44 31.09
CA MET A 35 5.46 4.23 30.52
C MET A 35 5.11 5.71 30.36
N TYR A 36 3.90 6.01 29.85
CA TYR A 36 3.47 7.38 29.57
C TYR A 36 2.57 7.96 30.67
N GLN A 37 2.33 7.21 31.74
CA GLN A 37 1.37 7.53 32.81
C GLN A 37 0.03 8.03 32.26
N ALA A 38 -0.49 7.33 31.25
CA ALA A 38 -1.64 7.76 30.46
C ALA A 38 -2.84 6.83 30.65
N SER A 39 -4.06 7.36 30.48
CA SER A 39 -5.24 6.49 30.50
C SER A 39 -5.24 5.54 29.30
N ARG A 40 -5.91 4.40 29.47
CA ARG A 40 -6.11 3.43 28.39
C ARG A 40 -6.64 4.07 27.10
N ASP A 41 -7.62 4.95 27.20
CA ASP A 41 -8.21 5.62 26.03
C ASP A 41 -7.20 6.53 25.32
N THR A 42 -6.31 7.17 26.08
CA THR A 42 -5.24 8.02 25.53
C THR A 42 -4.24 7.18 24.74
N VAL A 43 -3.78 6.06 25.31
CA VAL A 43 -2.86 5.12 24.65
C VAL A 43 -3.51 4.52 23.41
N ARG A 44 -4.77 4.08 23.52
CA ARG A 44 -5.53 3.53 22.39
C ARG A 44 -5.71 4.53 21.26
N LYS A 45 -5.91 5.81 21.59
CA LYS A 45 -6.01 6.85 20.58
C LYS A 45 -4.69 7.06 19.85
N ALA A 46 -3.56 7.09 20.56
CA ALA A 46 -2.23 7.19 19.94
C ALA A 46 -1.93 5.97 19.03
N LEU A 47 -2.19 4.76 19.52
CA LEU A 47 -2.04 3.54 18.73
C LEU A 47 -2.97 3.48 17.52
N ARG A 48 -4.20 4.02 17.63
CA ARG A 48 -5.11 4.14 16.49
C ARG A 48 -4.52 5.06 15.42
N LEU A 49 -3.99 6.22 15.80
CA LEU A 49 -3.35 7.14 14.84
C LEU A 49 -2.14 6.49 14.16
N LEU A 50 -1.27 5.80 14.90
CA LEU A 50 -0.15 5.04 14.30
C LEU A 50 -0.63 3.98 13.32
N LYS A 51 -1.75 3.32 13.62
CA LYS A 51 -2.34 2.32 12.73
C LYS A 51 -2.93 2.96 11.47
N ASP A 52 -3.67 4.03 11.64
CA ASP A 52 -4.33 4.75 10.54
C ASP A 52 -3.28 5.36 9.59
N ASP A 53 -2.15 5.82 10.13
CA ASP A 53 -1.00 6.32 9.36
C ASP A 53 -0.05 5.21 8.87
N GLY A 54 -0.40 3.94 9.07
CA GLY A 54 0.34 2.81 8.50
C GLY A 54 1.68 2.47 9.16
N PHE A 55 1.94 2.90 10.39
CA PHE A 55 3.16 2.52 11.14
C PHE A 55 3.03 1.15 11.82
N ILE A 56 1.80 0.77 12.20
CA ILE A 56 1.54 -0.49 12.91
C ILE A 56 0.30 -1.21 12.41
N GLN A 57 0.26 -2.52 12.63
CA GLN A 57 -0.93 -3.35 12.45
C GLN A 57 -1.28 -4.06 13.77
N SER A 58 -2.58 -4.19 14.08
CA SER A 58 -3.01 -4.97 15.25
C SER A 58 -3.15 -6.45 14.90
N GLN A 59 -2.42 -7.32 15.60
CA GLN A 59 -2.55 -8.78 15.48
C GLN A 59 -3.28 -9.33 16.70
N LYS A 60 -4.45 -9.98 16.48
CA LYS A 60 -5.30 -10.51 17.55
C LYS A 60 -4.49 -11.46 18.44
N GLY A 61 -4.43 -11.18 19.74
CA GLY A 61 -3.71 -11.98 20.73
C GLY A 61 -2.20 -11.77 20.80
N ARG A 62 -1.61 -10.92 19.93
CA ARG A 62 -0.17 -10.64 19.90
C ARG A 62 0.21 -9.19 20.15
N GLY A 63 -0.71 -8.25 19.94
CA GLY A 63 -0.47 -6.82 20.16
C GLY A 63 -0.34 -6.04 18.85
N SER A 64 0.40 -4.94 18.88
CA SER A 64 0.65 -4.09 17.70
C SER A 64 2.01 -4.41 17.11
N ILE A 65 2.05 -4.84 15.84
CA ILE A 65 3.28 -5.11 15.10
C ILE A 65 3.67 -3.88 14.27
N VAL A 66 4.94 -3.51 14.27
CA VAL A 66 5.47 -2.47 13.37
C VAL A 66 5.47 -3.02 11.95
N ILE A 67 4.94 -2.25 11.00
CA ILE A 67 4.90 -2.63 9.59
C ILE A 67 5.81 -1.71 8.77
N ASN A 68 6.40 -2.27 7.70
CA ASN A 68 7.24 -1.50 6.82
C ASN A 68 6.38 -0.54 6.00
N ARG A 69 6.56 0.76 6.21
CA ARG A 69 5.93 1.81 5.41
C ARG A 69 6.85 2.15 4.23
N GLN A 70 7.20 1.15 3.43
CA GLN A 70 7.74 1.41 2.10
C GLN A 70 6.57 1.94 1.23
N GLU A 71 6.27 3.23 1.39
CA GLU A 71 5.34 3.95 0.53
C GLU A 71 6.02 4.18 -0.82
N TYR A 72 5.95 3.18 -1.68
CA TYR A 72 6.27 3.38 -3.07
C TYR A 72 5.13 4.13 -3.74
N VAL A 73 5.30 5.44 -3.89
CA VAL A 73 4.38 6.25 -4.68
C VAL A 73 4.61 5.91 -6.15
N PHE A 74 3.83 4.96 -6.65
CA PHE A 74 3.73 4.68 -8.08
C PHE A 74 2.68 5.63 -8.67
N PRO A 75 3.07 6.67 -9.42
CA PRO A 75 2.10 7.54 -10.08
C PRO A 75 1.36 6.71 -11.13
N VAL A 76 0.05 6.53 -10.94
CA VAL A 76 -0.81 5.83 -11.90
C VAL A 76 -1.04 6.68 -13.17
N SER A 77 -0.84 8.01 -13.07
CA SER A 77 -1.14 9.00 -14.11
C SER A 77 0.09 9.73 -14.68
N GLY A 78 1.30 9.27 -14.40
CA GLY A 78 2.53 9.86 -14.94
C GLY A 78 2.91 9.31 -16.33
N VAL A 79 3.83 10.00 -17.02
CA VAL A 79 4.47 9.52 -18.26
C VAL A 79 5.59 8.50 -17.97
N VAL A 80 5.83 8.19 -16.70
CA VAL A 80 6.90 7.26 -16.28
C VAL A 80 6.31 5.87 -16.14
N SER A 81 6.90 4.89 -16.82
CA SER A 81 6.50 3.50 -16.72
C SER A 81 6.93 2.89 -15.37
N TYR A 82 6.24 1.83 -14.96
CA TYR A 82 6.62 1.09 -13.75
C TYR A 82 8.05 0.57 -13.76
N ALA A 83 8.54 0.11 -14.92
CA ALA A 83 9.90 -0.39 -15.06
C ALA A 83 10.95 0.72 -14.85
N GLU A 84 10.69 1.92 -15.37
CA GLU A 84 11.55 3.09 -15.18
C GLU A 84 11.57 3.53 -13.71
N LEU A 85 10.41 3.58 -13.07
CA LEU A 85 10.31 3.99 -11.67
C LEU A 85 10.98 2.96 -10.74
N ALA A 86 10.73 1.67 -10.96
CA ALA A 86 11.40 0.60 -10.21
C ALA A 86 12.92 0.70 -10.33
N LYS A 87 13.44 1.02 -11.52
CA LYS A 87 14.87 1.23 -11.75
C LYS A 87 15.40 2.46 -11.02
N GLN A 88 14.69 3.59 -11.05
CA GLN A 88 15.08 4.82 -10.35
C GLN A 88 15.13 4.63 -8.83
N LEU A 89 14.19 3.86 -8.28
CA LEU A 89 14.11 3.57 -6.85
C LEU A 89 14.96 2.37 -6.43
N HIS A 90 15.76 1.79 -7.35
CA HIS A 90 16.60 0.62 -7.12
C HIS A 90 15.85 -0.60 -6.56
N LEU A 91 14.60 -0.78 -7.00
CA LEU A 91 13.70 -1.81 -6.50
C LEU A 91 13.83 -3.10 -7.28
N GLN A 92 13.83 -4.21 -6.54
CA GLN A 92 13.72 -5.54 -7.11
C GLN A 92 12.25 -5.82 -7.41
N THR A 93 11.89 -5.83 -8.69
CA THR A 93 10.54 -6.08 -9.15
C THR A 93 10.47 -7.30 -10.05
N ARG A 94 9.32 -7.98 -10.06
CA ARG A 94 9.03 -9.08 -10.97
C ARG A 94 7.61 -8.97 -11.46
N THR A 95 7.40 -9.01 -12.78
CA THR A 95 6.07 -9.03 -13.38
C THR A 95 5.69 -10.44 -13.80
N VAL A 96 4.48 -10.87 -13.45
CA VAL A 96 3.89 -12.13 -13.89
C VAL A 96 2.63 -11.83 -14.70
N VAL A 97 2.58 -12.28 -15.95
CA VAL A 97 1.39 -12.17 -16.79
C VAL A 97 0.42 -13.29 -16.41
N LEU A 98 -0.75 -12.91 -15.90
CA LEU A 98 -1.83 -13.84 -15.54
C LEU A 98 -2.75 -14.14 -16.72
N ALA A 99 -2.97 -13.16 -17.60
CA ALA A 99 -3.79 -13.34 -18.79
C ALA A 99 -3.34 -12.40 -19.91
N ASN A 100 -3.32 -12.91 -21.14
CA ASN A 100 -3.08 -12.16 -22.36
C ASN A 100 -3.95 -12.75 -23.49
N HIS A 101 -5.16 -12.23 -23.68
CA HIS A 101 -6.11 -12.72 -24.69
C HIS A 101 -7.08 -11.60 -25.10
N PHE A 102 -7.86 -11.83 -26.16
CA PHE A 102 -8.92 -10.90 -26.54
C PHE A 102 -10.14 -11.04 -25.63
N ALA A 103 -10.65 -9.93 -25.14
CA ALA A 103 -11.86 -9.88 -24.32
C ALA A 103 -12.71 -8.64 -24.67
N ALA A 104 -14.00 -8.71 -24.37
CA ALA A 104 -14.88 -7.56 -24.49
C ALA A 104 -14.52 -6.52 -23.41
N LEU A 105 -14.39 -5.25 -23.81
CA LEU A 105 -14.25 -4.14 -22.89
C LEU A 105 -15.50 -4.02 -22.00
N PRO A 106 -15.37 -4.00 -20.66
CA PRO A 106 -16.50 -3.73 -19.77
C PRO A 106 -16.84 -2.24 -19.81
N ALA A 107 -17.45 -1.79 -20.91
CA ALA A 107 -17.72 -0.38 -21.22
C ALA A 107 -18.35 0.40 -20.05
N LYS A 108 -19.21 -0.23 -19.25
CA LYS A 108 -19.81 0.39 -18.05
C LYS A 108 -18.77 0.92 -17.05
N SER A 109 -17.64 0.24 -16.90
CA SER A 109 -16.55 0.64 -15.98
C SER A 109 -15.75 1.85 -16.47
N PHE A 110 -15.93 2.27 -17.72
CA PHE A 110 -15.15 3.33 -18.35
C PHE A 110 -15.98 4.58 -18.70
N LYS A 111 -17.29 4.58 -18.42
CA LYS A 111 -18.19 5.70 -18.78
C LYS A 111 -17.81 7.04 -18.17
N ASP A 112 -17.19 7.03 -16.99
CA ASP A 112 -16.74 8.26 -16.32
C ASP A 112 -15.54 8.91 -17.03
N VAL A 113 -14.80 8.13 -17.83
CA VAL A 113 -13.62 8.57 -18.58
C VAL A 113 -13.98 8.84 -20.05
N ASP A 114 -14.78 7.97 -20.64
CA ASP A 114 -15.26 8.05 -22.02
C ASP A 114 -16.77 7.74 -22.04
N PRO A 115 -17.64 8.77 -22.08
CA PRO A 115 -19.10 8.59 -22.07
C PRO A 115 -19.63 7.80 -23.27
N ASP A 116 -18.92 7.87 -24.40
CA ASP A 116 -19.28 7.25 -25.67
C ASP A 116 -18.64 5.86 -25.83
N VAL A 117 -18.04 5.33 -24.76
CA VAL A 117 -17.38 4.02 -24.79
C VAL A 117 -18.36 2.90 -25.13
N GLU A 118 -18.02 2.18 -26.20
CA GLU A 118 -18.78 1.02 -26.66
C GLU A 118 -18.11 -0.30 -26.27
N VAL A 119 -18.92 -1.35 -26.17
CA VAL A 119 -18.41 -2.71 -26.01
C VAL A 119 -17.71 -3.13 -27.30
N LYS A 120 -16.40 -3.31 -27.22
CA LYS A 120 -15.56 -3.75 -28.33
C LYS A 120 -14.55 -4.79 -27.88
N GLN A 121 -14.06 -5.60 -28.81
CA GLN A 121 -12.98 -6.55 -28.56
C GLN A 121 -11.67 -5.79 -28.38
N MET A 122 -11.03 -6.00 -27.23
CA MET A 122 -9.76 -5.41 -26.88
C MET A 122 -8.80 -6.49 -26.43
N ARG A 123 -7.50 -6.19 -26.45
CA ARG A 123 -6.52 -7.08 -25.86
C ARG A 123 -6.52 -6.88 -24.34
N LEU A 124 -6.98 -7.88 -23.59
CA LEU A 124 -6.90 -7.90 -22.13
C LEU A 124 -5.52 -8.39 -21.72
N LEU A 125 -4.81 -7.57 -20.94
CA LEU A 125 -3.57 -7.92 -20.27
C LEU A 125 -3.76 -7.80 -18.76
N LYS A 126 -3.72 -8.95 -18.07
CA LYS A 126 -3.78 -9.01 -16.60
C LYS A 126 -2.41 -9.38 -16.06
N ARG A 127 -1.88 -8.59 -15.12
CA ARG A 127 -0.55 -8.80 -14.56
C ARG A 127 -0.57 -8.66 -13.03
N VAL A 128 0.32 -9.40 -12.38
CA VAL A 128 0.68 -9.16 -10.98
C VAL A 128 2.12 -8.69 -10.95
N ARG A 129 2.38 -7.60 -10.24
CA ARG A 129 3.72 -7.06 -10.02
C ARG A 129 4.12 -7.33 -8.58
N TYR A 130 5.26 -7.99 -8.45
CA TYR A 130 5.91 -8.26 -7.20
C TYR A 130 6.96 -7.20 -6.93
N LEU A 131 7.05 -6.78 -5.69
CA LEU A 131 8.03 -5.85 -5.18
C LEU A 131 8.64 -6.46 -3.91
N GLU A 132 9.96 -6.55 -3.85
CA GLU A 132 10.68 -7.21 -2.74
C GLU A 132 10.15 -8.61 -2.39
N LYS A 133 9.63 -9.34 -3.40
CA LYS A 133 9.02 -10.69 -3.35
C LYS A 133 7.56 -10.77 -2.90
N GLU A 134 6.93 -9.65 -2.52
CA GLU A 134 5.50 -9.61 -2.19
C GLU A 134 4.67 -9.13 -3.39
N PRO A 135 3.48 -9.72 -3.64
CA PRO A 135 2.59 -9.24 -4.70
C PRO A 135 1.89 -7.95 -4.27
N ASP A 136 2.30 -6.82 -4.84
CA ASP A 136 1.81 -5.49 -4.44
C ASP A 136 0.75 -4.91 -5.38
N ILE A 137 0.85 -5.17 -6.69
CA ILE A 137 0.00 -4.52 -7.70
C ILE A 137 -0.63 -5.55 -8.62
N ILE A 138 -1.92 -5.38 -8.88
CA ILE A 138 -2.64 -6.05 -9.97
C ILE A 138 -3.00 -5.03 -11.06
N ASP A 139 -2.49 -5.26 -12.26
CA ASP A 139 -2.89 -4.49 -13.44
C ASP A 139 -3.96 -5.25 -14.22
N ILE A 140 -4.96 -4.53 -14.70
CA ILE A 140 -5.97 -5.01 -15.65
C ILE A 140 -6.07 -3.97 -16.75
N ASP A 141 -5.33 -4.19 -17.83
CA ASP A 141 -5.25 -3.27 -18.95
C ASP A 141 -6.09 -3.78 -20.12
N TYR A 142 -6.86 -2.88 -20.75
CA TYR A 142 -7.54 -3.14 -22.01
C TYR A 142 -6.86 -2.31 -23.11
N LEU A 143 -6.18 -2.98 -24.03
CA LEU A 143 -5.37 -2.34 -25.08
C LEU A 143 -6.09 -2.43 -26.42
N ASP A 144 -6.12 -1.31 -27.16
CA ASP A 144 -6.69 -1.27 -28.50
C ASP A 144 -5.76 -2.02 -29.47
N PRO A 145 -6.23 -3.11 -30.12
CA PRO A 145 -5.37 -3.92 -30.99
C PRO A 145 -4.95 -3.19 -32.27
N ARG A 146 -5.57 -2.05 -32.60
CA ARG A 146 -5.15 -1.21 -33.73
C ARG A 146 -3.87 -0.43 -33.40
N VAL A 147 -3.59 -0.23 -32.10
CA VAL A 147 -2.45 0.55 -31.61
C VAL A 147 -1.32 -0.38 -31.18
N VAL A 148 -1.64 -1.51 -30.54
CA VAL A 148 -0.65 -2.45 -30.01
C VAL A 148 -0.63 -3.71 -30.89
N ALA A 149 0.46 -3.91 -31.63
CA ALA A 149 0.68 -5.12 -32.43
C ALA A 149 0.88 -6.35 -31.52
N ALA A 150 0.42 -7.50 -32.00
CA ALA A 150 0.41 -8.78 -31.30
C ALA A 150 1.81 -9.36 -31.06
#